data_AF-A0A7T1MK98-F1
#
_entry.id   AF-A0A7T1MK98-F1
#
_cell.length_a   1.000
_cell.length_b   1.000
_cell.length_c   1.000
_cell.angle_alpha   90.00
_cell.angle_beta   90.00
_cell.angle_gamma   90.00
#
_symmetry.space_group_name_H-M   'P 1'
#
loop_
_entity.id
_entity.type
_entity.pdbx_description
1 polymer ?
#
loop_
_entity_poly.entity_id
_entity_poly.type
_entity_poly.pdbx_seq_one_letter_code
_entity_poly.pdbx_strand_id
1 'polypeptide(L)'
;MVSFSLLVEILPLAVGAAVSPLVLILQVMLLGRSTQGLGPSWGFAVGATLVVAGWTLAGLLLGHALPPRTPGPDPVAAVVHLVLALLLLTLGLAIQQGRLVHSSEAAGQPAPTSFSRGLLIGTGSMATNLTSLVLFLPALQDLARAQPPLPTEVLLVSLMALITLLPALAPPALVWLWGARGRRALDRMAPWMAQRQRQIQAVLCFGFAGFLGLKGVSGL
;
A
#
# COMPACT_ATOMS: atom_id res chain seq x y z
N MET A 1 -24.05 5.21 11.48
CA MET A 1 -23.06 6.29 11.68
C MET A 1 -21.71 5.64 11.90
N VAL A 2 -20.65 6.09 11.22
CA VAL A 2 -19.30 5.53 11.41
C VAL A 2 -18.83 5.83 12.83
N SER A 3 -18.53 4.81 13.62
CA SER A 3 -17.98 4.99 14.97
C SER A 3 -16.60 5.64 14.85
N PHE A 4 -16.41 6.81 15.47
CA PHE A 4 -15.14 7.55 15.42
C PHE A 4 -13.92 6.68 15.82
N SER A 5 -14.12 5.73 16.74
CA SER A 5 -13.12 4.75 17.17
C SER A 5 -12.58 3.87 16.02
N LEU A 6 -13.45 3.40 15.12
CA LEU A 6 -13.04 2.57 13.97
C LEU A 6 -12.21 3.38 12.98
N LEU A 7 -12.56 4.65 12.76
CA LEU A 7 -11.79 5.54 11.90
C LEU A 7 -10.36 5.73 12.45
N VAL A 8 -10.23 5.96 13.76
CA VAL A 8 -8.93 6.15 14.44
C VAL A 8 -8.08 4.89 14.40
N GLU A 9 -8.68 3.70 14.42
CA GLU A 9 -7.96 2.42 14.35
C GLU A 9 -7.48 2.10 12.92
N ILE A 10 -8.29 2.40 11.91
CA ILE A 10 -8.04 2.02 10.51
C ILE A 10 -7.17 3.05 9.78
N LEU A 11 -7.35 4.34 10.05
CA LEU A 11 -6.70 5.41 9.30
C LEU A 11 -5.16 5.36 9.36
N PRO A 12 -4.50 5.12 10.51
CA PRO A 12 -3.05 5.01 10.57
C PRO A 12 -2.50 3.85 9.72
N LEU A 13 -3.20 2.71 9.71
CA LEU A 13 -2.83 1.54 8.92
C LEU A 13 -2.98 1.81 7.42
N ALA A 14 -4.08 2.46 7.01
CA ALA A 14 -4.30 2.88 5.63
C ALA A 14 -3.24 3.88 5.17
N VAL A 15 -2.91 4.87 6.00
CA VAL A 15 -1.84 5.84 5.70
C VAL A 15 -0.49 5.13 5.59
N GLY A 16 -0.17 4.21 6.49
CA GLY A 16 1.03 3.39 6.41
C GLY A 16 1.11 2.60 5.10
N ALA A 17 0.00 1.97 4.69
CA ALA A 17 -0.09 1.24 3.43
C ALA A 17 0.07 2.15 2.20
N ALA A 18 -0.33 3.42 2.30
CA ALA A 18 -0.15 4.41 1.24
C ALA A 18 1.27 4.94 1.11
N VAL A 19 2.13 4.81 2.12
CA VAL A 19 3.53 5.25 2.00
C VAL A 19 4.33 4.17 1.26
N SER A 20 4.18 4.14 -0.07
CA SER A 20 4.96 3.26 -0.95
C SER A 20 5.88 4.07 -1.87
N PRO A 21 7.15 4.32 -1.45
CA PRO A 21 8.18 4.94 -2.28
C PRO A 21 8.34 4.25 -3.63
N LEU A 22 8.29 2.91 -3.64
CA LEU A 22 8.49 2.10 -4.85
C LEU A 22 7.42 2.41 -5.90
N VAL A 23 6.14 2.36 -5.51
CA VAL A 23 5.01 2.61 -6.41
C VAL A 23 5.09 4.02 -6.98
N LEU A 24 5.41 5.02 -6.14
CA LEU A 24 5.57 6.40 -6.58
C LEU A 24 6.72 6.56 -7.58
N ILE A 25 7.89 5.99 -7.30
CA ILE A 25 9.08 6.09 -8.16
C ILE A 25 8.80 5.45 -9.52
N LEU A 26 8.26 4.23 -9.55
CA LEU A 26 7.93 3.54 -10.80
C LEU A 26 6.91 4.32 -11.63
N GLN A 27 5.94 4.95 -10.96
CA GLN A 27 4.93 5.74 -11.64
C GLN A 27 5.50 7.03 -12.25
N VAL A 28 6.40 7.72 -11.55
CA VAL A 28 7.12 8.88 -12.09
C VAL A 28 8.06 8.47 -13.23
N MET A 29 8.72 7.31 -13.13
CA MET A 29 9.55 6.77 -14.21
C MET A 29 8.74 6.48 -15.47
N LEU A 30 7.53 5.92 -15.34
CA LEU A 30 6.62 5.70 -16.47
C LEU A 30 6.20 7.02 -17.13
N LEU A 31 5.86 8.04 -16.34
CA LEU A 31 5.59 9.39 -16.84
C LEU A 31 6.82 10.01 -17.53
N GLY A 32 8.02 9.70 -17.04
CA GLY A 32 9.28 10.16 -17.62
C GLY A 32 9.63 9.53 -18.96
N ARG A 33 9.22 8.28 -19.17
CA ARG A 33 9.52 7.49 -20.38
C ARG A 33 8.49 7.67 -21.50
N SER A 34 7.31 8.21 -21.22
CA SER A 34 6.26 8.31 -22.23
C SER A 34 6.48 9.52 -23.15
N THR A 35 7.07 9.31 -24.32
CA THR A 35 6.87 10.19 -25.48
C THR A 35 5.44 10.09 -26.05
N GLN A 36 4.66 9.10 -25.58
CA GLN A 36 3.33 8.71 -26.09
C GLN A 36 2.15 9.10 -25.15
N GLY A 37 2.36 9.98 -24.16
CA GLY A 37 1.29 10.43 -23.25
C GLY A 37 1.02 9.51 -22.06
N LEU A 38 -0.08 9.74 -21.34
CA LEU A 38 -0.34 9.17 -19.99
C LEU A 38 -0.76 7.69 -19.97
N GLY A 39 -0.86 7.03 -21.13
CA GLY A 39 -1.38 5.67 -21.26
C GLY A 39 -0.68 4.64 -20.35
N PRO A 40 0.66 4.53 -20.34
CA PRO A 40 1.38 3.57 -19.51
C PRO A 40 1.19 3.81 -18.01
N SER A 41 1.14 5.07 -17.58
CA SER A 41 0.91 5.43 -16.18
C SER A 41 -0.50 5.07 -15.73
N TRP A 42 -1.51 5.29 -16.59
CA TRP A 42 -2.86 4.80 -16.29
C TRP A 42 -2.94 3.28 -16.28
N GLY A 43 -2.24 2.60 -17.21
CA GLY A 43 -2.10 1.15 -17.19
C GLY A 43 -1.56 0.65 -15.86
N PHE A 44 -0.48 1.26 -15.36
CA PHE A 44 0.08 0.95 -14.04
C PHE A 44 -0.92 1.16 -12.91
N ALA A 45 -1.64 2.28 -12.91
CA ALA A 45 -2.63 2.56 -11.89
C ALA A 45 -3.76 1.52 -11.89
N VAL A 46 -4.22 1.08 -13.07
CA VAL A 46 -5.19 -0.01 -13.20
C VAL A 46 -4.63 -1.32 -12.67
N GLY A 47 -3.39 -1.69 -13.03
CA GLY A 47 -2.73 -2.89 -12.52
C GLY A 47 -2.61 -2.91 -10.99
N ALA A 48 -2.18 -1.79 -10.39
CA ALA A 48 -2.13 -1.63 -8.94
C ALA A 48 -3.53 -1.72 -8.29
N THR A 49 -4.55 -1.13 -8.93
CA THR A 49 -5.95 -1.20 -8.49
C THR A 49 -6.48 -2.63 -8.45
N LEU A 50 -6.16 -3.45 -9.47
CA LEU A 50 -6.55 -4.87 -9.50
C LEU A 50 -5.96 -5.64 -8.32
N VAL A 51 -4.70 -5.38 -7.97
CA VAL A 51 -4.05 -6.02 -6.81
C VAL A 51 -4.70 -5.58 -5.50
N VAL A 52 -4.94 -4.28 -5.30
CA VAL A 52 -5.61 -3.76 -4.11
C VAL A 52 -7.03 -4.31 -3.98
N ALA A 53 -7.76 -4.44 -5.09
CA ALA A 53 -9.08 -5.08 -5.11
C ALA A 53 -8.99 -6.55 -4.70
N GLY A 54 -7.98 -7.28 -5.20
CA GLY A 54 -7.72 -8.67 -4.79
C GLY A 54 -7.39 -8.80 -3.30
N TRP A 55 -6.54 -7.92 -2.76
CA TRP A 55 -6.26 -7.86 -1.32
C TRP A 55 -7.49 -7.50 -0.50
N THR A 56 -8.31 -6.59 -1.02
CA THR A 56 -9.57 -6.19 -0.38
C THR A 56 -10.50 -7.37 -0.23
N LEU A 57 -10.73 -8.09 -1.33
CA LEU A 57 -11.54 -9.30 -1.33
C LEU A 57 -10.98 -10.35 -0.38
N ALA A 58 -9.68 -10.62 -0.43
CA ALA A 58 -9.03 -11.61 0.44
C ALA A 58 -9.15 -11.23 1.93
N GLY A 59 -8.91 -9.96 2.28
CA GLY A 59 -9.01 -9.45 3.65
C GLY A 59 -10.42 -9.51 4.21
N LEU A 60 -11.42 -9.14 3.40
CA LEU A 60 -12.83 -9.24 3.78
C LEU A 60 -13.27 -10.70 3.94
N LEU A 61 -12.94 -11.58 2.98
CA LEU A 61 -13.26 -13.01 3.08
C LEU A 61 -12.63 -13.66 4.31
N LEU A 62 -11.36 -13.34 4.59
CA LEU A 62 -10.66 -13.84 5.77
C LEU A 62 -11.32 -13.30 7.05
N GLY A 63 -11.64 -12.02 7.10
CA GLY A 63 -12.29 -11.42 8.26
C GLY A 63 -13.70 -11.96 8.53
N HIS A 64 -14.51 -12.19 7.50
CA HIS A 64 -15.85 -12.79 7.65
C HIS A 64 -15.81 -14.29 7.98
N ALA A 65 -14.75 -15.01 7.59
CA ALA A 65 -14.55 -16.40 7.97
C ALA A 65 -14.16 -16.58 9.45
N LEU A 66 -13.73 -15.50 10.12
CA LEU A 66 -13.35 -15.51 11.52
C LEU A 66 -14.53 -15.14 12.44
N PRO A 67 -14.54 -15.61 13.70
CA PRO A 67 -15.56 -15.23 14.66
C PRO A 67 -15.64 -13.71 14.85
N PRO A 68 -16.85 -13.14 15.07
CA PRO A 68 -17.01 -11.72 15.38
C PRO A 68 -16.17 -11.31 16.58
N ARG A 69 -15.71 -10.06 16.60
CA ARG A 69 -14.87 -9.55 17.70
C ARG A 69 -15.72 -9.47 18.98
N THR A 70 -15.32 -10.20 20.02
CA THR A 70 -15.94 -10.13 21.36
C THR A 70 -15.14 -9.20 22.27
N PRO A 71 -15.78 -8.52 23.25
CA PRO A 71 -15.05 -7.78 24.27
C PRO A 71 -14.18 -8.73 25.10
N GLY A 72 -12.86 -8.54 25.11
CA GLY A 72 -11.90 -9.37 25.84
C GLY A 72 -10.75 -9.87 24.97
N PRO A 73 -9.96 -10.85 25.46
CA PRO A 73 -8.86 -11.44 24.71
C PRO A 73 -9.35 -12.08 23.41
N ASP A 74 -8.60 -11.86 22.33
CA ASP A 74 -8.86 -12.39 21.00
C ASP A 74 -7.57 -13.03 20.46
N PRO A 75 -7.29 -14.28 20.87
CA PRO A 75 -6.03 -14.94 20.56
C PRO A 75 -5.84 -15.13 19.05
N VAL A 76 -6.93 -15.22 18.27
CA VAL A 76 -6.85 -15.36 16.82
C VAL A 76 -6.37 -14.06 16.17
N ALA A 77 -6.96 -12.91 16.54
CA ALA A 77 -6.44 -11.61 16.11
C ALA A 77 -5.00 -11.40 16.56
N ALA A 78 -4.70 -11.76 17.82
CA ALA A 78 -3.39 -11.62 18.40
C ALA A 78 -2.32 -12.38 17.61
N VAL A 79 -2.57 -13.66 17.29
CA VAL A 79 -1.65 -14.48 16.49
C VAL A 79 -1.44 -13.88 15.11
N VAL A 80 -2.50 -13.42 14.44
CA VAL A 80 -2.35 -12.76 13.13
C VAL A 80 -1.50 -11.50 13.25
N HIS A 81 -1.77 -10.62 14.22
CA HIS A 81 -0.97 -9.42 14.45
C HIS A 81 0.50 -9.73 14.74
N LEU A 82 0.79 -10.76 15.55
CA LEU A 82 2.15 -11.18 15.87
C LEU A 82 2.89 -11.76 14.67
N VAL A 83 2.22 -12.59 13.85
CA VAL A 83 2.80 -13.14 12.62
C VAL A 83 3.13 -12.01 11.64
N LEU A 84 2.22 -11.05 11.47
CA LEU A 84 2.43 -9.87 10.61
C LEU A 84 3.52 -8.95 11.16
N ALA A 85 3.60 -8.76 12.49
CA ALA A 85 4.66 -8.00 13.14
C ALA A 85 6.04 -8.65 12.90
N LEU A 86 6.13 -9.97 13.03
CA LEU A 86 7.36 -10.72 12.76
C LEU A 86 7.76 -10.62 11.28
N LEU A 87 6.79 -10.69 10.36
CA LEU A 87 7.01 -10.51 8.94
C LEU A 87 7.54 -9.10 8.62
N LEU A 88 6.97 -8.04 9.22
CA LEU A 88 7.49 -6.68 9.06
C LEU A 88 8.89 -6.52 9.65
N LEU A 89 9.17 -7.13 10.79
CA LEU A 89 10.48 -7.08 11.43
C LEU A 89 11.55 -7.71 10.53
N THR A 90 11.28 -8.92 10.03
CA THR A 90 12.19 -9.63 9.11
C THR A 90 12.38 -8.87 7.80
N LEU A 91 11.31 -8.28 7.25
CA LEU A 91 11.37 -7.45 6.05
C LEU A 91 12.20 -6.18 6.30
N GLY A 92 11.98 -5.50 7.42
CA GLY A 92 12.74 -4.31 7.84
C GLY A 92 14.23 -4.60 7.97
N LEU A 93 14.60 -5.71 8.61
CA LEU A 93 15.98 -6.17 8.71
C LEU A 93 16.60 -6.46 7.33
N ALA A 94 15.88 -7.16 6.46
CA ALA A 94 16.35 -7.47 5.12
C ALA A 94 16.54 -6.22 4.25
N ILE A 95 15.66 -5.22 4.39
CA ILE A 95 15.77 -3.90 3.74
C ILE A 95 16.99 -3.13 4.27
N GLN A 96 17.20 -3.12 5.59
CA GLN A 96 18.32 -2.43 6.22
C GLN A 96 19.67 -3.04 5.78
N GLN A 97 19.74 -4.36 5.70
CA GLN A 97 20.88 -5.12 5.16
C GLN A 97 21.06 -4.94 3.64
N GLY A 98 20.14 -4.27 2.96
CA GLY A 98 20.20 -4.01 1.52
C GLY A 98 19.87 -5.19 0.63
N ARG A 99 19.34 -6.28 1.19
CA ARG A 99 19.01 -7.51 0.44
C ARG A 99 17.78 -7.37 -0.46
N LEU A 100 16.89 -6.44 -0.12
CA LEU A 100 15.60 -6.26 -0.79
C LEU A 100 15.43 -4.92 -1.51
N VAL A 101 16.39 -3.99 -1.36
CA VAL A 101 16.35 -2.74 -2.11
C VAL A 101 16.77 -3.04 -3.53
N HIS A 102 15.79 -3.12 -4.43
CA HIS A 102 16.05 -3.17 -5.86
C HIS A 102 16.61 -1.82 -6.27
N SER A 103 17.92 -1.78 -6.53
CA SER A 103 18.55 -0.69 -7.25
C SER A 103 17.82 -0.55 -8.59
N SER A 104 17.25 0.63 -8.83
CA SER A 104 16.62 0.99 -10.10
C SER A 104 17.68 1.21 -11.20
N GLU A 105 18.60 0.26 -11.37
CA GLU A 105 19.70 0.30 -12.35
C GLU A 105 19.34 -0.38 -13.68
N ALA A 106 18.12 -0.89 -13.84
CA ALA A 106 17.63 -1.32 -15.15
C ALA A 106 17.22 -0.11 -16.02
N ALA A 107 18.16 0.81 -16.25
CA ALA A 107 18.10 1.85 -17.27
C ALA A 107 18.76 1.34 -18.55
N GLY A 108 18.15 0.32 -19.16
CA GLY A 108 18.32 0.08 -20.59
C GLY A 108 17.56 1.12 -21.41
N GLN A 109 18.04 1.39 -22.63
CA GLN A 109 17.53 2.38 -23.59
C GLN A 109 15.98 2.41 -23.76
N PRO A 110 15.40 3.56 -24.15
CA PRO A 110 13.97 3.83 -24.03
C PRO A 110 13.16 3.11 -25.12
N ALA A 111 12.59 1.95 -24.78
CA ALA A 111 11.46 1.42 -25.54
C ALA A 111 10.18 2.18 -25.16
N PRO A 112 9.30 2.53 -26.12
CA PRO A 112 7.97 3.03 -25.79
C PRO A 112 7.29 2.02 -24.87
N THR A 113 6.82 2.52 -23.73
CA THR A 113 6.01 1.73 -22.80
C THR A 113 4.57 1.82 -23.26
N SER A 114 3.89 0.69 -23.42
CA SER A 114 2.46 0.63 -23.76
C SER A 114 1.62 0.62 -22.49
N PHE A 115 0.30 0.84 -22.62
CA PHE A 115 -0.66 0.64 -21.52
C PHE A 115 -0.52 -0.75 -20.88
N SER A 116 -0.44 -1.81 -21.69
CA SER A 116 -0.31 -3.20 -21.22
C SER A 116 0.97 -3.43 -20.42
N ARG A 117 2.08 -2.82 -20.83
CA ARG A 117 3.34 -2.89 -20.09
C ARG A 117 3.27 -2.11 -18.78
N GLY A 118 2.63 -0.94 -18.79
CA GLY A 118 2.29 -0.20 -17.57
C GLY A 118 1.49 -1.07 -16.60
N LEU A 119 0.42 -1.72 -17.09
CA LEU A 119 -0.43 -2.62 -16.31
C LEU A 119 0.35 -3.78 -15.68
N LEU A 120 1.20 -4.46 -16.45
CA LEU A 120 2.07 -5.52 -15.92
C LEU A 120 3.01 -5.01 -14.81
N ILE A 121 3.64 -3.84 -15.00
CA ILE A 121 4.52 -3.24 -13.99
C ILE A 121 3.71 -2.86 -12.74
N GLY A 122 2.52 -2.28 -12.90
CA GLY A 122 1.62 -1.93 -11.80
C GLY A 122 1.20 -3.14 -10.99
N THR A 123 0.73 -4.19 -11.66
CA THR A 123 0.35 -5.45 -11.01
C THR A 123 1.54 -6.09 -10.30
N GLY A 124 2.68 -6.24 -10.97
CA GLY A 124 3.85 -6.91 -10.38
C GLY A 124 4.43 -6.14 -9.19
N SER A 125 4.55 -4.82 -9.31
CA SER A 125 5.09 -3.99 -8.23
C SER A 125 4.16 -3.89 -7.04
N MET A 126 2.84 -3.79 -7.27
CA MET A 126 1.88 -3.75 -6.18
C MET A 126 1.76 -5.11 -5.49
N ALA A 127 1.72 -6.22 -6.24
CA ALA A 127 1.64 -7.56 -5.68
C ALA A 127 2.84 -7.91 -4.78
N THR A 128 4.01 -7.38 -5.11
CA THR A 128 5.25 -7.57 -4.32
C THR A 128 5.46 -6.49 -3.26
N ASN A 129 4.54 -5.53 -3.12
CA ASN A 129 4.59 -4.50 -2.09
C ASN A 129 4.12 -5.06 -0.73
N LEU A 130 4.94 -5.92 -0.15
CA LEU A 130 4.67 -6.61 1.10
C LEU A 130 4.39 -5.64 2.25
N THR A 131 5.08 -4.50 2.29
CA THR A 131 4.83 -3.48 3.31
C THR A 131 3.40 -2.97 3.26
N SER A 132 2.86 -2.65 2.08
CA SER A 132 1.46 -2.22 1.98
C SER A 132 0.50 -3.36 2.27
N LEU A 133 0.77 -4.57 1.79
CA LEU A 133 -0.08 -5.75 2.04
C LEU A 133 -0.23 -6.02 3.54
N VAL A 134 0.89 -6.05 4.27
CA VAL A 134 0.92 -6.41 5.69
C VAL A 134 0.22 -5.37 6.57
N LEU A 135 0.13 -4.11 6.13
CA LEU A 135 -0.63 -3.07 6.83
C LEU A 135 -2.11 -3.06 6.44
N PHE A 136 -2.40 -3.37 5.18
CA PHE A 136 -3.75 -3.32 4.63
C PHE A 136 -4.61 -4.51 5.06
N LEU A 137 -4.04 -5.71 5.06
CA LEU A 137 -4.78 -6.94 5.35
C LEU A 137 -5.34 -7.02 6.79
N PRO A 138 -4.58 -6.75 7.87
CA PRO A 138 -5.14 -6.77 9.23
C PRO A 138 -6.17 -5.66 9.44
N ALA A 139 -6.00 -4.49 8.81
CA ALA A 139 -6.99 -3.42 8.89
C ALA A 139 -8.35 -3.83 8.29
N LEU A 140 -8.33 -4.57 7.16
CA LEU A 140 -9.54 -5.12 6.57
C LEU A 140 -10.15 -6.26 7.38
N GLN A 141 -9.31 -7.13 7.94
CA GLN A 141 -9.77 -8.19 8.83
C GLN A 141 -10.48 -7.60 10.05
N ASP A 142 -9.88 -6.60 10.70
CA ASP A 142 -10.48 -5.91 11.85
C ASP A 142 -11.80 -5.24 11.47
N LEU A 143 -11.85 -4.58 10.30
CA LEU A 143 -13.06 -3.96 9.79
C LEU A 143 -14.18 -4.99 9.55
N ALA A 144 -13.87 -6.10 8.87
CA ALA A 144 -14.84 -7.16 8.57
C ALA A 144 -15.35 -7.85 9.85
N ARG A 145 -14.48 -8.06 10.85
CA ARG A 145 -14.85 -8.66 12.13
C ARG A 145 -15.62 -7.72 13.05
N ALA A 146 -15.51 -6.41 12.85
CA ALA A 146 -16.35 -5.42 13.52
C ALA A 146 -17.80 -5.42 13.00
N GLN A 147 -18.06 -6.07 11.86
CA GLN A 147 -19.38 -6.22 11.23
C GLN A 147 -20.21 -4.92 11.20
N PRO A 148 -19.65 -3.80 10.69
CA PRO A 148 -20.42 -2.57 10.57
C PRO A 148 -21.56 -2.74 9.55
N PRO A 149 -22.58 -1.87 9.56
CA PRO A 149 -23.59 -1.85 8.51
C PRO A 149 -22.95 -1.70 7.13
N LEU A 150 -23.47 -2.39 6.12
CA LEU A 150 -22.92 -2.43 4.76
C LEU A 150 -22.51 -1.06 4.18
N PRO A 151 -23.31 0.02 4.31
CA PRO A 151 -22.90 1.35 3.80
C PRO A 151 -21.63 1.89 4.47
N THR A 152 -21.43 1.57 5.75
CA THR A 152 -20.23 1.97 6.50
C THR A 152 -19.02 1.14 6.10
N GLU A 153 -19.21 -0.17 5.90
CA GLU A 153 -18.15 -1.05 5.41
C GLU A 153 -17.64 -0.60 4.04
N VAL A 154 -18.56 -0.41 3.09
CA VAL A 154 -18.24 0.04 1.72
C VAL A 154 -17.49 1.37 1.74
N LEU A 155 -17.92 2.32 2.57
CA LEU A 155 -17.26 3.62 2.70
C LEU A 155 -15.82 3.47 3.24
N LEU A 156 -15.62 2.70 4.31
CA LEU A 156 -14.30 2.53 4.93
C LEU A 156 -13.35 1.75 4.04
N VAL A 157 -13.81 0.67 3.42
CA VAL A 157 -13.05 -0.10 2.42
C VAL A 157 -12.64 0.80 1.25
N SER A 158 -13.58 1.58 0.70
CA SER A 158 -13.30 2.49 -0.41
C SER A 158 -12.27 3.55 -0.03
N LEU A 159 -12.37 4.12 1.17
CA LEU A 159 -11.42 5.10 1.69
C LEU A 159 -10.02 4.49 1.84
N MET A 160 -9.92 3.31 2.45
CA MET A 160 -8.65 2.60 2.62
C MET A 160 -8.00 2.26 1.28
N ALA A 161 -8.77 1.72 0.34
CA ALA A 161 -8.30 1.39 -0.99
C ALA A 161 -7.82 2.64 -1.74
N LEU A 162 -8.59 3.74 -1.69
CA LEU A 162 -8.21 4.99 -2.33
C LEU A 162 -6.92 5.57 -1.74
N ILE A 163 -6.81 5.61 -0.41
CA ILE A 163 -5.59 6.05 0.29
C ILE A 163 -4.39 5.21 -0.14
N THR A 164 -4.53 3.88 -0.13
CA THR A 164 -3.48 2.93 -0.53
C THR A 164 -3.06 3.09 -1.99
N LEU A 165 -4.00 3.46 -2.87
CA LEU A 165 -3.75 3.68 -4.29
C LEU A 165 -3.23 5.09 -4.62
N LEU A 166 -3.16 6.01 -3.66
CA LEU A 166 -2.68 7.38 -3.90
C LEU A 166 -1.32 7.43 -4.61
N PRO A 167 -0.28 6.66 -4.24
CA PRO A 167 1.00 6.70 -4.96
C PRO A 167 0.91 6.28 -6.43
N ALA A 168 -0.06 5.44 -6.78
CA ALA A 168 -0.28 4.97 -8.14
C ALA A 168 -1.17 5.95 -8.94
N LEU A 169 -2.23 6.49 -8.32
CA LEU A 169 -3.21 7.35 -8.97
C LEU A 169 -2.79 8.82 -9.02
N ALA A 170 -2.13 9.33 -7.97
CA ALA A 170 -1.83 10.74 -7.84
C ALA A 170 -0.91 11.25 -8.97
N PRO A 171 0.19 10.57 -9.37
CA PRO A 171 1.06 11.10 -10.41
C PRO A 171 0.39 11.31 -11.78
N PRO A 172 -0.31 10.33 -12.39
CA PRO A 172 -0.99 10.56 -13.67
C PRO A 172 -2.14 11.57 -13.52
N ALA A 173 -2.87 11.58 -12.40
CA ALA A 173 -3.90 12.58 -12.15
C ALA A 173 -3.32 14.00 -12.06
N LEU A 174 -2.20 14.19 -11.37
CA LEU A 174 -1.51 15.48 -11.24
C LEU A 174 -1.08 16.02 -12.61
N VAL A 175 -0.50 15.16 -13.46
CA VAL A 175 -0.09 15.56 -14.81
C VAL A 175 -1.30 15.79 -15.71
N TRP A 176 -2.36 15.01 -15.58
CA TRP A 176 -3.59 15.18 -16.35
C TRP A 176 -4.29 16.52 -16.03
N LEU A 177 -4.38 16.88 -14.74
CA LEU A 177 -5.07 18.09 -14.29
C LEU A 177 -4.24 19.37 -14.45
N TRP A 178 -2.93 19.29 -14.19
CA TRP A 178 -2.04 20.48 -14.14
C TRP A 178 -0.90 20.48 -15.16
N GLY A 179 -0.84 19.49 -16.06
CA GLY A 179 0.13 19.41 -17.14
C GLY A 179 1.58 19.53 -16.66
N ALA A 180 2.32 20.48 -17.24
CA ALA A 180 3.72 20.72 -16.93
C ALA A 180 3.99 21.09 -15.46
N ARG A 181 3.03 21.73 -14.77
CA ARG A 181 3.20 22.04 -13.33
C ARG A 181 3.16 20.78 -12.48
N GLY A 182 2.20 19.89 -12.73
CA GLY A 182 2.11 18.59 -12.08
C GLY A 182 3.36 17.76 -12.31
N ARG A 183 3.88 17.75 -13.54
CA ARG A 183 5.13 17.07 -13.89
C ARG A 183 6.33 17.61 -13.10
N ARG A 184 6.52 18.93 -13.03
CA ARG A 184 7.61 19.55 -12.26
C ARG A 184 7.54 19.24 -10.77
N ALA A 185 6.33 19.17 -10.20
CA ALA A 185 6.17 18.81 -8.79
C ALA A 185 6.66 17.37 -8.53
N LEU A 186 6.27 16.43 -9.39
CA LEU A 186 6.71 15.03 -9.31
C LEU A 186 8.22 14.87 -9.50
N ASP A 187 8.80 15.56 -10.48
CA ASP A 187 10.24 15.51 -10.77
C ASP A 187 11.09 16.02 -9.58
N ARG A 188 10.53 16.88 -8.72
CA ARG A 188 11.19 17.33 -7.47
C ARG A 188 11.07 16.31 -6.34
N MET A 189 9.94 15.63 -6.23
CA MET A 189 9.65 14.69 -5.14
C MET A 189 10.33 13.33 -5.34
N ALA A 190 10.37 12.83 -6.58
CA ALA A 190 10.87 11.49 -6.87
C ALA A 190 12.35 11.27 -6.46
N PRO A 191 13.29 12.20 -6.71
CA PRO A 191 14.69 12.03 -6.29
C PRO A 191 14.84 11.94 -4.77
N TRP A 192 14.12 12.80 -4.02
CA TRP A 192 14.13 12.78 -2.56
C TRP A 192 13.61 11.45 -2.03
N MET A 193 12.52 10.96 -2.62
CA MET A 193 11.90 9.68 -2.23
C MET A 193 12.83 8.51 -2.55
N ALA A 194 13.49 8.51 -3.70
CA ALA A 194 14.46 7.49 -4.10
C ALA A 194 15.67 7.44 -3.17
N GLN A 195 16.23 8.60 -2.82
CA GLN A 195 17.38 8.70 -1.90
C GLN A 195 17.05 8.19 -0.49
N ARG A 196 15.80 8.34 -0.05
CA ARG A 196 15.34 7.94 1.30
C ARG A 196 14.52 6.67 1.32
N GLN A 197 14.32 6.00 0.19
CA GLN A 197 13.43 4.84 0.06
C GLN A 197 13.73 3.77 1.11
N ARG A 198 15.00 3.40 1.29
CA ARG A 198 15.42 2.39 2.27
C ARG A 198 15.05 2.83 3.70
N GLN A 199 15.30 4.09 4.05
CA GLN A 199 15.02 4.64 5.37
C GLN A 199 13.51 4.68 5.64
N ILE A 200 12.73 5.18 4.68
CA ILE A 200 11.27 5.26 4.78
C ILE A 200 10.67 3.87 4.98
N GLN A 201 11.03 2.90 4.13
CA GLN A 201 10.52 1.54 4.26
C GLN A 201 10.96 0.88 5.57
N ALA A 202 12.21 1.06 6.00
CA ALA A 202 12.67 0.51 7.27
C ALA A 202 11.90 1.10 8.46
N VAL A 203 11.70 2.43 8.50
CA VAL A 203 10.94 3.11 9.56
C VAL A 203 9.48 2.63 9.59
N LEU A 204 8.84 2.47 8.43
CA LEU A 204 7.48 1.91 8.36
C LEU A 204 7.45 0.47 8.85
N CYS A 205 8.36 -0.38 8.38
CA CYS A 205 8.44 -1.77 8.83
C CYS A 205 8.62 -1.86 10.35
N PHE A 206 9.61 -1.19 10.93
CA PHE A 206 9.88 -1.25 12.36
C PHE A 206 8.77 -0.59 13.20
N GLY A 207 8.26 0.57 12.75
CA GLY A 207 7.19 1.28 13.44
C GLY A 207 5.90 0.46 13.51
N PHE A 208 5.48 -0.12 12.37
CA PHE A 208 4.28 -0.95 12.34
C PHE A 208 4.50 -2.36 12.91
N ALA A 209 5.71 -2.92 12.85
CA ALA A 209 6.03 -4.13 13.60
C ALA A 209 5.84 -3.91 15.10
N GLY A 210 6.30 -2.78 15.64
CA GLY A 210 6.07 -2.40 17.03
C GLY A 210 4.57 -2.24 17.34
N PHE A 211 3.85 -1.50 16.49
CA PHE A 211 2.40 -1.30 16.65
C PHE A 211 1.61 -2.62 16.66
N LEU A 212 1.82 -3.47 15.64
CA LEU A 212 1.15 -4.77 15.54
C LEU A 212 1.60 -5.72 16.65
N GLY A 213 2.87 -5.68 17.06
CA GLY A 213 3.40 -6.46 18.17
C GLY A 213 2.70 -6.12 19.48
N LEU A 214 2.54 -4.83 19.79
CA LEU A 214 1.80 -4.36 20.97
C LEU A 214 0.33 -4.77 20.92
N LYS A 215 -0.32 -4.62 19.75
CA LYS A 215 -1.71 -5.06 19.54
C LYS A 215 -1.87 -6.57 19.69
N GLY A 216 -0.88 -7.33 19.23
CA GLY A 216 -0.81 -8.78 19.39
C GLY A 216 -0.69 -9.20 20.84
N VAL A 217 0.30 -8.67 21.56
CA VAL A 217 0.54 -8.99 22.98
C VAL A 217 -0.65 -8.60 23.86
N SER A 218 -1.30 -7.46 23.59
CA SER A 218 -2.48 -7.02 24.34
C SER A 218 -3.77 -7.78 24.01
N GLY A 219 -3.78 -8.51 22.89
CA GLY A 219 -4.91 -9.34 22.47
C GLY A 219 -4.84 -10.79 22.94
N LEU A 220 -3.72 -11.23 23.51
CA LEU A 220 -3.56 -12.52 24.19
C LEU A 220 -4.24 -12.50 25.55
#